data_AF-A0A946GM21-F1
#
_entry.id   AF-A0A946GM21-F1
#
_cell.length_a   1.000
_cell.length_b   1.000
_cell.length_c   1.000
_cell.angle_alpha   90.00
_cell.angle_beta   90.00
_cell.angle_gamma   90.00
#
_symmetry.space_group_name_H-M   'P 1'
#
loop_
_entity.id
_entity.type
_entity.pdbx_description
1 polymer ?
#
loop_
_entity_poly.entity_id
_entity_poly.type
_entity_poly.pdbx_seq_one_letter_code
_entity_poly.pdbx_strand_id
1 'polypeptide(L)'
;MFRFAVLAALMCGFLWLSPAVAEPVFVPGSRVGLVPPVGFVPSDKFKGFLSAAERGSILIVEMPKEAYAQVSRLSDAGLADRGIKVHSRSALTVGKAPAVLIRGCPSSYKLEQSTA
;
A
#
# COMPACT_ATOMS: atom_id res chain seq x y z
N MET A 1 45.01 28.89 6.22
CA MET A 1 45.05 27.56 5.57
C MET A 1 44.09 26.54 6.21
N PHE A 2 44.04 26.41 7.54
CA PHE A 2 43.16 25.46 8.24
C PHE A 2 41.64 25.62 8.01
N ARG A 3 41.15 26.84 7.73
CA ARG A 3 39.72 27.11 7.51
C ARG A 3 39.17 26.54 6.19
N PHE A 4 40.02 26.36 5.18
CA PHE A 4 39.63 25.75 3.90
C PHE A 4 39.55 24.22 3.99
N ALA A 5 40.37 23.59 4.83
CA ALA A 5 40.37 22.14 5.04
C ALA A 5 39.09 21.65 5.73
N VAL A 6 38.55 22.44 6.68
CA VAL A 6 37.29 22.12 7.37
C VAL A 6 36.08 22.23 6.42
N LEU A 7 36.10 23.20 5.49
CA LEU A 7 35.03 23.37 4.50
C LEU A 7 35.02 22.22 3.47
N ALA A 8 36.20 21.77 3.05
CA ALA A 8 36.33 20.63 2.12
C ALA A 8 35.89 19.30 2.76
N ALA A 9 36.20 19.09 4.05
CA ALA A 9 35.77 17.90 4.79
C ALA A 9 34.25 17.85 4.98
N LEU A 10 33.60 19.00 5.22
CA LEU A 10 32.14 19.12 5.33
C LEU A 10 31.44 18.87 3.98
N MET A 11 32.01 19.32 2.86
CA MET A 11 31.46 19.02 1.52
C MET A 11 31.60 17.54 1.13
N CYS A 12 32.70 16.87 1.47
CA CYS A 12 32.86 15.43 1.19
C CYS A 12 31.90 14.55 2.02
N GLY A 13 31.52 14.96 3.23
CA GLY A 13 30.57 14.21 4.06
C GLY A 13 29.13 14.20 3.52
N PHE A 14 28.75 15.20 2.73
CA PHE A 14 27.38 15.32 2.19
C PHE A 14 27.15 14.47 0.93
N LEU A 15 28.21 14.01 0.26
CA LEU A 15 28.16 13.21 -0.97
C LEU A 15 27.89 11.71 -0.76
N TRP A 16 27.80 11.26 0.49
CA TRP A 16 27.54 9.84 0.83
C TRP A 16 26.12 9.55 1.33
N LEU A 17 25.23 10.54 1.33
CA LEU A 17 23.83 10.30 1.66
C LEU A 17 23.09 9.75 0.43
N SER A 18 23.33 8.48 0.09
CA SER A 18 22.50 7.78 -0.90
C SER A 18 21.10 7.56 -0.33
N PRO A 19 20.03 7.96 -1.04
CA PRO A 19 18.67 7.65 -0.60
C PRO A 19 18.50 6.13 -0.61
N ALA A 20 18.24 5.54 0.55
CA ALA A 20 17.89 4.14 0.65
C ALA A 20 16.54 3.93 -0.05
N VAL A 21 16.56 3.28 -1.21
CA VAL A 21 15.34 2.80 -1.87
C VAL A 21 14.90 1.55 -1.12
N ALA A 22 13.70 1.59 -0.55
CA ALA A 22 13.13 0.43 0.13
C ALA A 22 12.85 -0.68 -0.90
N GLU A 23 13.40 -1.87 -0.67
CA GLU A 23 13.24 -3.01 -1.57
C GLU A 23 11.84 -3.63 -1.43
N PRO A 24 11.25 -4.14 -2.53
CA PRO A 24 9.96 -4.81 -2.48
C PRO A 24 10.08 -6.13 -1.71
N VAL A 25 9.18 -6.34 -0.75
CA VAL A 25 9.04 -7.58 -0.01
C VAL A 25 7.99 -8.45 -0.69
N PHE A 26 8.38 -9.67 -1.06
CA PHE A 26 7.48 -10.64 -1.69
C PHE A 26 6.72 -11.43 -0.64
N VAL A 27 5.40 -11.53 -0.80
CA VAL A 27 4.58 -12.34 0.10
C VAL A 27 4.88 -13.82 -0.15
N PRO A 28 5.11 -14.64 0.90
CA PRO A 28 5.43 -16.05 0.73
C PRO A 28 4.39 -16.79 -0.13
N GLY A 29 4.82 -17.44 -1.20
CA GLY A 29 3.94 -18.17 -2.12
C GLY A 29 3.12 -17.30 -3.09
N SER A 30 3.47 -16.02 -3.22
CA SER A 30 2.87 -15.07 -4.15
C SER A 30 3.94 -14.51 -5.10
N ARG A 31 3.54 -14.07 -6.30
CA ARG A 31 4.42 -13.29 -7.19
C ARG A 31 4.32 -11.79 -6.95
N VAL A 32 3.48 -11.37 -6.00
CA VAL A 32 3.27 -9.96 -5.67
C VAL A 32 4.31 -9.53 -4.66
N GLY A 33 5.15 -8.57 -5.07
CA GLY A 33 6.04 -7.82 -4.21
C GLY A 33 5.48 -6.44 -3.94
N LEU A 34 5.57 -5.98 -2.69
CA LEU A 34 5.16 -4.64 -2.28
C LEU A 34 6.28 -4.02 -1.44
N VAL A 35 6.55 -2.75 -1.64
CA VAL A 35 7.30 -1.96 -0.64
C VAL A 35 6.32 -1.68 0.50
N PRO A 36 6.46 -2.36 1.66
CA PRO A 36 5.47 -2.22 2.72
C PRO A 36 5.45 -0.77 3.21
N PRO A 37 4.26 -0.20 3.48
CA PRO A 37 4.18 1.07 4.18
C PRO A 37 4.89 0.99 5.52
N VAL A 38 5.32 2.15 6.04
CA VAL A 38 6.00 2.21 7.34
C VAL A 38 5.16 1.52 8.42
N GLY A 39 5.80 0.67 9.22
CA GLY A 39 5.14 -0.08 10.30
C GLY A 39 4.41 -1.36 9.88
N PHE A 40 4.34 -1.67 8.58
CA PHE A 40 3.79 -2.94 8.11
C PHE A 40 4.87 -4.01 7.98
N VAL A 41 4.58 -5.20 8.49
CA VAL A 41 5.45 -6.39 8.38
C VAL A 41 4.68 -7.55 7.73
N PRO A 42 5.36 -8.49 7.05
CA PRO A 42 4.72 -9.69 6.51
C PRO A 42 3.94 -10.45 7.59
N SER A 43 2.77 -10.97 7.22
CA SER A 43 1.93 -11.76 8.12
C SER A 43 2.22 -13.24 8.01
N ASP A 44 2.32 -13.93 9.15
CA ASP A 44 2.42 -15.39 9.22
C ASP A 44 1.04 -16.08 9.10
N LYS A 45 -0.06 -15.31 9.28
CA LYS A 45 -1.43 -15.86 9.37
C LYS A 45 -2.18 -15.81 8.05
N PHE A 46 -1.80 -14.90 7.16
CA PHE A 46 -2.47 -14.69 5.88
C PHE A 46 -1.48 -14.13 4.87
N LYS A 47 -1.79 -14.24 3.58
CA LYS A 47 -0.95 -13.73 2.50
C LYS A 47 -1.04 -12.20 2.46
N GLY A 48 -0.06 -11.52 3.03
CA GLY A 48 -0.04 -10.06 3.07
C GLY A 48 0.78 -9.48 4.21
N PHE A 49 0.37 -8.30 4.68
CA PHE A 49 1.08 -7.53 5.70
C PHE A 49 0.14 -7.11 6.82
N LEU A 50 0.68 -6.91 8.02
CA LEU A 50 -0.03 -6.38 9.18
C LEU A 50 0.79 -5.28 9.86
N SER A 51 0.09 -4.32 10.46
CA SER A 51 0.70 -3.36 11.37
C SER A 51 -0.08 -3.41 12.68
N ALA A 52 0.61 -3.79 13.77
CA ALA A 52 0.02 -3.77 15.10
C ALA A 52 -0.18 -2.32 15.60
N ALA A 53 0.77 -1.43 15.27
CA ALA A 53 0.74 -0.02 15.66
C ALA A 53 -0.42 0.72 14.97
N GLU A 54 -0.55 0.57 13.65
CA GLU A 54 -1.59 1.23 12.85
C GLU A 54 -2.92 0.46 12.86
N ARG A 55 -2.96 -0.73 13.50
CA ARG A 55 -4.10 -1.67 13.52
C ARG A 55 -4.66 -1.96 12.13
N GLY A 56 -3.80 -1.97 11.12
CA GLY A 56 -4.13 -2.16 9.71
C GLY A 56 -3.65 -3.51 9.18
N SER A 57 -4.27 -3.97 8.09
CA SER A 57 -3.82 -5.15 7.35
C SER A 57 -3.97 -4.95 5.85
N ILE A 58 -3.08 -5.59 5.09
CA ILE A 58 -3.11 -5.65 3.63
C ILE A 58 -3.21 -7.12 3.28
N LEU A 59 -4.30 -7.52 2.61
CA LEU A 59 -4.51 -8.89 2.13
C LEU A 59 -4.27 -8.95 0.63
N ILE A 60 -3.49 -9.94 0.20
CA ILE A 60 -3.21 -10.21 -1.22
C ILE A 60 -3.90 -11.52 -1.61
N VAL A 61 -4.74 -11.43 -2.64
CA VAL A 61 -5.47 -12.58 -3.19
C VAL A 61 -5.14 -12.69 -4.67
N GLU A 62 -4.53 -13.81 -5.05
CA GLU A 62 -4.27 -14.13 -6.45
C GLU A 62 -5.43 -14.95 -7.01
N MET A 63 -5.93 -14.53 -8.17
CA MET A 63 -7.02 -15.20 -8.88
C MET A 63 -6.62 -15.47 -10.33
N PRO A 64 -7.18 -16.52 -10.96
CA PRO A 64 -6.91 -16.81 -12.36
C PRO A 64 -7.45 -15.67 -13.25
N LYS A 65 -6.87 -15.52 -14.45
CA LYS A 65 -7.15 -14.38 -15.34
C LYS A 65 -8.63 -14.26 -15.70
N GLU A 66 -9.32 -15.40 -15.83
CA GLU A 66 -10.72 -15.52 -16.18
C GLU A 66 -11.64 -14.87 -15.12
N ALA A 67 -11.19 -14.82 -13.86
CA ALA A 67 -11.93 -14.16 -12.77
C ALA A 67 -11.88 -12.62 -12.85
N TYR A 68 -10.97 -12.03 -13.63
CA TYR A 68 -10.83 -10.57 -13.70
C TYR A 68 -12.15 -9.88 -14.05
N ALA A 69 -12.91 -10.42 -15.02
CA ALA A 69 -14.17 -9.82 -15.45
C ALA A 69 -15.25 -9.79 -14.35
N GLN A 70 -15.20 -10.73 -13.41
CA GLN A 70 -16.11 -10.78 -12.26
C GLN A 70 -15.66 -9.79 -11.18
N VAL A 71 -14.36 -9.76 -10.89
CA VAL A 71 -13.77 -8.92 -9.83
C VAL A 71 -13.82 -7.44 -10.21
N SER A 72 -13.51 -7.10 -11.46
CA SER A 72 -13.57 -5.71 -11.94
C SER A 72 -15.00 -5.15 -11.94
N ARG A 73 -16.00 -6.03 -11.87
CA ARG A 73 -17.43 -5.71 -11.85
C ARG A 73 -18.06 -5.70 -10.47
N LEU A 74 -17.27 -5.81 -9.39
CA LEU A 74 -17.80 -5.62 -8.04
C LEU A 74 -18.62 -4.34 -8.00
N SER A 75 -19.90 -4.44 -7.68
CA SER A 75 -20.81 -3.29 -7.62
C SER A 75 -20.81 -2.72 -6.21
N ASP A 76 -21.18 -1.44 -6.08
CA ASP A 76 -21.28 -0.80 -4.78
C ASP A 76 -22.41 -1.44 -3.95
N ALA A 77 -23.49 -1.90 -4.59
CA ALA A 77 -24.54 -2.68 -3.95
C ALA A 77 -24.02 -4.01 -3.38
N GLY A 78 -23.23 -4.76 -4.16
CA GLY A 78 -22.65 -6.02 -3.68
C GLY A 78 -21.60 -5.83 -2.56
N LEU A 79 -20.96 -4.67 -2.51
CA LEU A 79 -20.10 -4.27 -1.38
C LEU A 79 -20.93 -3.84 -0.17
N ALA A 80 -22.05 -3.15 -0.37
CA ALA A 80 -22.96 -2.74 0.70
C ALA A 80 -23.62 -3.95 1.38
N ASP A 81 -24.00 -4.99 0.63
CA ASP A 81 -24.49 -6.26 1.18
C ASP A 81 -23.46 -6.95 2.08
N ARG A 82 -22.16 -6.67 1.86
CA ARG A 82 -21.05 -7.14 2.71
C ARG A 82 -20.69 -6.14 3.81
N GLY A 83 -21.53 -5.13 4.03
CA GLY A 83 -21.34 -4.12 5.06
C GLY A 83 -20.25 -3.09 4.74
N ILE A 84 -19.90 -2.88 3.47
CA ILE A 84 -18.91 -1.88 3.06
C ILE A 84 -19.62 -0.73 2.33
N LYS A 85 -19.55 0.47 2.90
CA LYS A 85 -20.01 1.70 2.24
C LYS A 85 -18.89 2.25 1.36
N VAL A 86 -19.10 2.31 0.06
CA VAL A 86 -18.12 2.84 -0.91
C VAL A 86 -18.10 4.37 -0.85
N HIS A 87 -16.90 4.94 -0.77
CA HIS A 87 -16.65 6.39 -0.79
C HIS A 87 -16.18 6.87 -2.17
N SER A 88 -15.26 6.14 -2.79
CA SER A 88 -14.73 6.51 -4.10
C SER A 88 -14.30 5.28 -4.89
N ARG A 89 -14.42 5.40 -6.21
CA ARG A 89 -13.93 4.43 -7.18
C ARG A 89 -13.10 5.16 -8.22
N SER A 90 -11.93 4.62 -8.53
CA SER A 90 -11.03 5.20 -9.53
C SER A 90 -10.47 4.09 -10.41
N ALA A 91 -10.50 4.32 -11.73
CA ALA A 91 -9.82 3.45 -12.68
C ALA A 91 -8.32 3.75 -12.65
N LEU A 92 -7.52 2.70 -12.56
CA LEU A 92 -6.07 2.77 -12.52
C LEU A 92 -5.48 1.85 -13.58
N THR A 93 -4.21 2.06 -13.89
CA THR A 93 -3.40 1.10 -14.64
C THR A 93 -2.25 0.67 -13.75
N VAL A 94 -2.14 -0.64 -13.51
CA VAL A 94 -1.04 -1.23 -12.74
C VAL A 94 -0.13 -1.95 -13.73
N GLY A 95 1.05 -1.38 -13.97
CA GLY A 95 1.93 -1.81 -15.06
C GLY A 95 1.25 -1.63 -16.42
N LYS A 96 0.83 -2.75 -17.04
CA LYS A 96 0.11 -2.76 -18.34
C LYS A 96 -1.34 -3.24 -18.21
N ALA A 97 -1.80 -3.53 -16.99
CA ALA A 97 -3.12 -4.09 -16.75
C ALA A 97 -4.08 -3.00 -16.20
N PRO A 98 -5.33 -2.95 -16.67
CA PRO A 98 -6.35 -2.12 -16.04
C PRO A 98 -6.62 -2.63 -14.62
N ALA A 99 -6.94 -1.71 -13.72
CA ALA A 99 -7.29 -1.99 -12.34
C ALA A 99 -8.36 -0.99 -11.86
N VAL A 100 -9.04 -1.33 -10.77
CA VAL A 100 -10.01 -0.44 -10.12
C VAL A 100 -9.64 -0.33 -8.65
N LEU A 101 -9.41 0.89 -8.17
CA LEU A 101 -9.27 1.18 -6.75
C LEU A 101 -10.64 1.57 -6.19
N ILE A 102 -11.05 0.87 -5.14
CA ILE A 102 -12.27 1.15 -4.40
C ILE A 102 -11.85 1.48 -2.97
N ARG A 103 -12.28 2.65 -2.47
CA ARG A 103 -12.14 3.02 -1.05
C ARG A 103 -13.51 3.03 -0.41
N GLY A 104 -13.63 2.42 0.76
CA GLY A 104 -14.85 2.32 1.53
C GLY A 104 -14.57 2.18 3.02
N CYS A 105 -15.61 2.27 3.84
CA CYS A 105 -15.54 2.00 5.27
C CYS A 105 -16.57 0.92 5.65
N PRO A 106 -16.37 0.21 6.77
CA PRO A 106 -17.41 -0.62 7.34
C PRO A 106 -18.65 0.24 7.65
N SER A 107 -19.84 -0.24 7.29
CA SER A 107 -21.11 0.49 7.47
C SER A 107 -21.46 0.75 8.94
N SER A 108 -20.83 0.04 9.87
CA SER A 108 -20.94 0.25 11.31
C SER A 108 -20.10 1.44 11.80
N TYR A 109 -19.17 1.95 11.00
CA TYR A 109 -18.31 3.08 11.37
C TYR A 109 -19.05 4.41 11.09
N LYS A 110 -19.56 5.05 12.15
CA LYS A 110 -20.22 6.36 12.07
C LYS A 110 -19.18 7.43 11.74
N LEU A 111 -19.36 8.13 10.62
CA LEU A 111 -18.48 9.21 10.16
C LEU A 111 -18.63 10.43 11.09
N GLU A 112 -17.91 10.45 12.21
CA GLU A 112 -17.90 11.57 13.15
C GLU A 112 -16.60 12.39 13.08
N GLN A 113 -15.87 12.36 11.96
CA GLN A 113 -14.61 13.10 11.81
C GLN A 113 -14.33 13.46 10.33
N SER A 114 -15.19 14.27 9.70
CA SER A 114 -14.86 14.93 8.42
C SER A 114 -15.33 16.39 8.42
N THR A 115 -14.98 17.10 9.49
CA THR A 115 -14.83 18.56 9.47
C THR A 115 -13.49 18.87 10.11
N ALA A 116 -12.47 19.02 9.27
CA ALA A 116 -11.21 19.70 9.57
C ALA A 116 -10.68 20.27 8.26
#